data_AF-A0A484ZP15-F1
#
_entry.id   AF-A0A484ZP15-F1
#
_cell.length_a   1.000
_cell.length_b   1.000
_cell.length_c   1.000
_cell.angle_alpha   90.00
_cell.angle_beta   90.00
_cell.angle_gamma   90.00
#
_symmetry.space_group_name_H-M   'P 1'
#
loop_
_entity.id
_entity.type
_entity.pdbx_description
1 polymer ?
#
loop_
_entity_poly.entity_id
_entity_poly.type
_entity_poly.pdbx_seq_one_letter_code
_entity_poly.pdbx_strand_id
1 'polypeptide(L)'
;MKIKSNRLKRKTPHLTITCDLPIFKPFITVLANVIERHPKIFSITLNYSNADYTAETGGYRPVEIRLERKQDNRWHICYVTEFYLYTYTVWPRINVCH
;
A
#
# COMPACT_ATOMS: atom_id res chain seq x y z
N MET A 1 5.56 43.34 31.14
CA MET A 1 4.43 42.61 30.51
C MET A 1 5.01 41.49 29.65
N LYS A 2 5.00 40.22 30.10
CA LYS A 2 5.57 39.08 29.35
C LYS A 2 4.46 38.43 28.52
N ILE A 3 4.52 38.61 27.20
CA ILE A 3 3.60 37.97 26.25
C ILE A 3 4.00 36.50 26.16
N LYS A 4 3.21 35.59 26.74
CA LYS A 4 3.38 34.15 26.55
C LYS A 4 2.88 33.81 25.14
N SER A 5 3.81 33.50 24.24
CA SER A 5 3.49 32.93 22.93
C SER A 5 2.91 31.53 23.12
N ASN A 6 1.58 31.43 23.09
CA ASN A 6 0.87 30.16 23.00
C ASN A 6 0.90 29.69 21.55
N ARG A 7 2.06 29.19 21.11
CA ARG A 7 2.16 28.45 19.85
C ARG A 7 1.47 27.10 20.08
N LEU A 8 0.17 27.04 19.78
CA LEU A 8 -0.57 25.77 19.66
C LEU A 8 0.26 24.83 18.79
N LYS A 9 0.89 23.84 19.42
CA LYS A 9 1.58 22.77 18.71
C LYS A 9 0.50 22.06 17.91
N ARG A 10 0.41 22.34 16.61
CA ARG A 10 -0.39 21.54 15.69
C ARG A 10 0.05 20.09 15.88
N LYS A 11 -0.78 19.28 16.52
CA LYS A 11 -0.58 17.83 16.59
C LYS A 11 -0.51 17.36 15.14
N THR A 12 0.64 16.84 14.72
CA THR A 12 0.76 16.22 13.41
C THR A 12 -0.34 15.17 13.32
N PRO A 13 -1.24 15.23 12.33
CA PRO A 13 -2.29 14.22 12.22
C PRO A 13 -1.60 12.86 12.08
N HIS A 14 -1.82 11.98 13.05
CA HIS A 14 -1.25 10.64 13.04
C HIS A 14 -1.77 9.92 11.79
N LEU A 15 -0.87 9.39 10.97
CA LEU A 15 -1.25 8.61 9.80
C LEU A 15 -2.06 7.40 10.27
N THR A 16 -3.24 7.20 9.70
CA THR A 16 -4.09 6.03 9.99
C THR A 16 -4.36 5.30 8.69
N ILE A 17 -4.09 4.01 8.67
CA ILE A 17 -4.40 3.13 7.54
C ILE A 17 -5.55 2.23 7.95
N THR A 18 -6.61 2.19 7.15
CA THR A 18 -7.81 1.38 7.38
C THR A 18 -7.98 0.33 6.30
N CYS A 19 -8.62 -0.78 6.68
CA CYS A 19 -9.00 -1.89 5.81
C CYS A 19 -10.22 -2.57 6.44
N ASP A 20 -11.10 -3.13 5.63
CA ASP A 20 -12.30 -3.84 6.10
C ASP A 20 -11.97 -5.25 6.62
N LEU A 21 -10.76 -5.74 6.33
CA LEU A 21 -10.23 -7.01 6.81
C LEU A 21 -9.18 -6.77 7.92
N PRO A 22 -9.02 -7.74 8.85
CA PRO A 22 -7.96 -7.68 9.84
C PRO A 22 -6.59 -7.68 9.14
N ILE A 23 -5.79 -6.65 9.40
CA ILE A 23 -4.46 -6.47 8.83
C ILE A 23 -3.39 -6.47 9.93
N PHE A 24 -2.26 -7.11 9.65
CA PHE A 24 -1.17 -7.23 10.62
C PHE A 24 -0.39 -5.91 10.77
N LYS A 25 0.01 -5.58 12.00
CA LYS A 25 0.76 -4.35 12.31
C LYS A 25 2.03 -4.16 11.47
N PRO A 26 2.87 -5.18 11.21
CA PRO A 26 4.06 -5.00 10.37
C PRO A 26 3.74 -4.54 8.95
N PHE A 27 2.64 -5.04 8.37
CA PHE A 27 2.20 -4.63 7.04
C PHE A 27 1.78 -3.15 7.01
N ILE A 28 1.04 -2.70 8.03
CA ILE A 28 0.69 -1.28 8.22
C ILE A 28 1.95 -0.41 8.30
N THR A 29 2.95 -0.82 9.07
CA THR A 29 4.21 -0.07 9.22
C THR A 29 4.95 0.10 7.88
N VAL A 30 5.02 -0.96 7.08
CA VAL A 30 5.65 -0.90 5.74
C VAL A 30 4.91 0.08 4.84
N LEU A 31 3.58 0.02 4.80
CA LEU A 31 2.76 0.92 3.99
C LEU A 31 2.87 2.37 4.46
N ALA A 32 2.89 2.60 5.78
CA ALA A 32 3.06 3.94 6.36
C ALA A 32 4.38 4.59 5.92
N ASN A 33 5.49 3.84 5.97
CA ASN A 33 6.80 4.32 5.51
C ASN A 33 6.82 4.67 4.01
N VAL A 34 6.00 3.99 3.20
CA VAL A 34 5.84 4.34 1.77
C VAL A 34 5.04 5.64 1.63
N ILE A 35 3.91 5.76 2.31
CA ILE A 35 3.05 6.95 2.26
C ILE A 35 3.80 8.21 2.71
N GLU A 36 4.56 8.13 3.81
CA GLU A 36 5.28 9.27 4.37
C GLU A 36 6.36 9.83 3.44
N ARG A 37 6.93 8.98 2.57
CA ARG A 37 7.88 9.42 1.52
C ARG A 37 7.19 10.22 0.40
N HIS A 38 5.87 10.19 0.32
CA HIS A 38 5.08 10.88 -0.69
C HIS A 38 3.95 11.72 -0.06
N PRO A 39 4.27 12.85 0.61
CA PRO A 39 3.28 13.61 1.40
C PRO A 39 2.19 14.30 0.55
N LYS A 40 2.46 14.60 -0.73
CA LYS A 40 1.58 15.42 -1.58
C LYS A 40 0.55 14.61 -2.38
N ILE A 41 0.64 13.29 -2.42
CA ILE A 41 -0.24 12.46 -3.26
C ILE A 41 -1.50 12.02 -2.51
N PHE A 42 -2.55 11.77 -3.27
CA PHE A 42 -3.86 11.35 -2.74
C PHE A 42 -4.16 9.87 -3.00
N SER A 43 -3.33 9.19 -3.78
CA SER A 43 -3.46 7.76 -4.03
C SER A 43 -2.12 7.16 -4.42
N ILE A 44 -1.91 5.89 -4.09
CA ILE A 44 -0.71 5.11 -4.41
C ILE A 44 -1.14 3.76 -4.95
N THR A 45 -0.53 3.33 -6.05
CA THR A 45 -0.56 1.94 -6.50
C THR A 45 0.85 1.38 -6.38
N LEU A 46 1.04 0.37 -5.55
CA LEU A 46 2.31 -0.31 -5.32
C LEU A 46 2.30 -1.63 -6.07
N ASN A 47 3.32 -1.84 -6.89
CA ASN A 47 3.54 -3.08 -7.61
C ASN A 47 4.82 -3.74 -7.09
N TYR A 48 4.67 -4.93 -6.52
CA TYR A 48 5.78 -5.78 -6.09
C TYR A 48 5.85 -6.96 -7.06
N SER A 49 6.90 -7.01 -7.88
CA SER A 49 7.12 -8.07 -8.87
C SER A 49 8.50 -8.68 -8.70
N ASN A 50 8.60 -9.99 -8.91
CA ASN A 50 9.87 -10.68 -9.02
C ASN A 50 10.16 -10.97 -10.50
N ALA A 51 11.32 -10.51 -10.99
CA ALA A 51 11.71 -10.73 -12.39
C ALA A 51 11.95 -12.22 -12.71
N ASP A 52 12.32 -13.01 -11.69
CA ASP A 52 12.58 -14.44 -11.83
C ASP A 52 11.30 -15.29 -11.65
N TYR A 53 10.14 -14.66 -11.46
CA TYR A 53 8.88 -15.39 -11.34
C TYR A 53 8.43 -15.92 -12.71
N THR A 54 8.33 -17.24 -12.82
CA THR A 54 7.74 -17.91 -13.98
C THR A 54 6.67 -18.89 -13.51
N ALA A 55 5.85 -19.37 -14.44
CA ALA A 55 4.81 -20.35 -14.11
C ALA A 55 5.39 -21.77 -13.95
N GLU A 56 6.53 -22.06 -14.56
CA GLU A 56 7.21 -23.35 -14.49
C GLU A 56 8.09 -23.47 -13.25
N THR A 57 8.88 -22.44 -12.95
CA THR A 57 9.84 -22.45 -11.83
C THR A 57 9.30 -21.80 -10.56
N GLY A 58 8.12 -21.17 -10.65
CA GLY A 58 7.53 -20.43 -9.54
C GLY A 58 8.36 -19.20 -9.16
N GLY A 59 8.43 -18.90 -7.87
CA GLY A 59 9.02 -17.69 -7.31
C GLY A 59 8.00 -16.87 -6.52
N TYR A 60 8.39 -15.66 -6.08
CA TYR A 60 7.46 -14.73 -5.44
C TYR A 60 6.45 -14.19 -6.44
N ARG A 61 5.16 -14.43 -6.16
CA ARG A 61 4.07 -13.96 -7.00
C ARG A 61 3.98 -12.43 -7.01
N PRO A 62 3.68 -11.81 -8.16
CA PRO A 62 3.45 -10.37 -8.21
C PRO A 62 2.24 -9.98 -7.36
N VAL A 63 2.34 -8.84 -6.68
CA VAL A 63 1.26 -8.28 -5.87
C VAL A 63 1.08 -6.80 -6.22
N GLU A 64 -0.16 -6.38 -6.46
CA GLU A 64 -0.54 -4.98 -6.53
C GLU A 64 -1.36 -4.57 -5.30
N ILE A 65 -1.04 -3.40 -4.73
CA ILE A 65 -1.75 -2.82 -3.60
C ILE A 65 -2.16 -1.40 -3.96
N ARG A 66 -3.45 -1.09 -3.83
CA ARG A 66 -3.97 0.26 -4.02
C ARG A 66 -4.37 0.88 -2.70
N LEU A 67 -3.88 2.09 -2.45
CA LEU A 67 -4.26 2.91 -1.31
C LEU A 67 -4.77 4.27 -1.76
N GLU A 68 -5.77 4.79 -1.06
CA GLU A 68 -6.31 6.13 -1.30
C GLU A 68 -6.44 6.92 -0.02
N ARG A 69 -6.03 8.19 -0.10
CA ARG A 69 -6.20 9.16 0.97
C ARG A 69 -7.65 9.61 1.02
N LYS A 70 -8.29 9.35 2.16
CA LYS A 70 -9.59 9.90 2.54
C LYS A 70 -9.38 11.18 3.37
N GLN A 71 -10.46 11.73 3.91
CA GLN A 71 -10.42 12.93 4.76
C GLN A 71 -9.55 12.71 6.01
N ASP A 72 -8.99 13.81 6.53
CA ASP A 72 -8.21 13.86 7.78
C ASP A 72 -6.91 13.04 7.76
N ASN A 73 -6.27 12.90 6.60
CA ASN A 73 -5.03 12.14 6.42
C ASN A 73 -5.17 10.64 6.77
N ARG A 74 -6.40 10.12 6.70
CA ARG A 74 -6.69 8.69 6.77
C ARG A 74 -6.49 8.07 5.39
N TRP A 75 -5.82 6.94 5.35
CA TRP A 75 -5.60 6.16 4.13
C TRP A 75 -6.40 4.87 4.21
N HIS A 76 -6.94 4.44 3.08
CA HIS A 76 -7.71 3.21 2.99
C HIS A 76 -7.07 2.29 1.97
N ILE A 77 -6.90 1.02 2.32
CA ILE A 77 -6.48 -0.02 1.38
C ILE A 77 -7.70 -0.42 0.56
N CYS A 78 -7.70 -0.04 -0.72
CA CYS A 78 -8.80 -0.31 -1.64
C CYS A 78 -8.81 -1.78 -2.09
N TYR A 79 -7.62 -2.30 -2.42
CA TYR A 79 -7.43 -3.71 -2.76
C TYR A 79 -5.99 -4.15 -2.55
N VAL A 80 -5.83 -5.45 -2.35
CA VAL A 80 -4.57 -6.18 -2.43
C VAL A 80 -4.83 -7.34 -3.39
N THR A 81 -4.10 -7.41 -4.49
CA THR A 81 -4.30 -8.40 -5.54
C THR A 81 -3.01 -9.13 -5.78
N GLU A 82 -3.01 -10.44 -5.56
CA GLU A 82 -1.93 -11.33 -6.00
C GLU A 82 -2.21 -11.77 -7.44
N PHE A 83 -1.16 -11.84 -8.24
CA PHE A 83 -1.22 -12.32 -9.61
C PHE A 83 -0.37 -13.56 -9.79
N TYR A 84 -0.72 -14.35 -10.79
CA TYR A 84 0.02 -15.55 -11.15
C TYR A 84 0.01 -15.78 -12.65
N LEU A 85 1.06 -16.44 -13.12
CA LEU A 85 1.21 -16.83 -14.52
C LEU A 85 0.60 -18.22 -14.72
N TYR A 86 -0.07 -18.40 -15.86
CA TYR A 86 -0.48 -19.70 -16.37
C TYR A 86 0.22 -20.02 -17.69
N THR A 87 0.68 -21.26 -17.85
CA THR A 87 1.42 -21.74 -19.04
C THR A 87 0.63 -22.71 -19.91
N TYR A 88 -0.64 -22.97 -19.60
CA TYR A 88 -1.48 -23.87 -20.41
C TYR A 88 -1.90 -23.30 -21.77
N THR A 89 -1.49 -22.08 -22.10
CA THR A 89 -1.74 -21.44 -23.40
C THR A 89 -0.43 -21.09 -24.09
N VAL A 90 -0.42 -21.12 -25.43
CA VAL A 90 0.70 -20.76 -26.32
C VAL A 90 1.36 -19.39 -26.04
N TRP A 91 0.75 -18.56 -25.19
CA TRP A 91 1.30 -17.32 -24.65
C TRP A 91 0.98 -17.23 -23.15
N PRO A 92 1.98 -16.93 -22.27
CA PRO A 92 1.73 -16.73 -20.86
C PRO A 92 0.79 -15.56 -20.61
N ARG A 93 -0.18 -15.71 -19.70
CA ARG A 93 -1.08 -14.62 -19.26
C ARG A 93 -1.02 -14.45 -17.75
N ILE A 94 -1.04 -13.20 -17.30
CA ILE A 94 -1.14 -12.82 -15.89
C ILE A 94 -2.62 -12.84 -15.50
N ASN A 95 -2.96 -13.54 -14.41
CA ASN A 95 -4.32 -13.67 -13.90
C ASN A 95 -4.37 -13.28 -12.41
N VAL A 96 -5.56 -12.90 -11.93
CA VAL A 96 -5.83 -12.56 -10.52
C VAL A 96 -6.06 -13.84 -9.72
N CYS A 97 -5.34 -14.01 -8.59
CA CYS A 97 -5.66 -15.04 -7.61
C CYS A 97 -6.97 -14.67 -6.90
N HIS A 98 -7.99 -15.55 -6.97
CA HIS A 98 -9.26 -15.41 -6.26
C HIS A 98 -9.22 -16.12 -4.90
#